data_AF-A0A8T0DG40-F1
#
_entry.id   AF-A0A8T0DG40-F1
#
_cell.length_a   1.000
_cell.length_b   1.000
_cell.length_c   1.000
_cell.angle_alpha   90.00
_cell.angle_beta   90.00
_cell.angle_gamma   90.00
#
_symmetry.space_group_name_H-M   'P 1'
#
loop_
_entity.id
_entity.type
_entity.pdbx_description
1 polymer ?
#
loop_
_entity_poly.entity_id
_entity_poly.type
_entity_poly.pdbx_seq_one_letter_code
_entity_poly.pdbx_strand_id
1 'polypeptide(L)'
;MTSVGRAYFQRMTDTEQETNHAAGLHAGGSIGLRTDKFTPKEWHEYHECQKNRTSCERASSEHLKQDSKQLIRSAEASTAKCQLDSTKRLKERLHDIFFWKLELEKEIRDTTTETSTLIQEKRRLENALAETEYPLQIVKENLNSRGERRGIDNVEDRVEAALILVSLSRK
;
A
#
# COMPACT_ATOMS: atom_id res chain seq x y z
N MET A 1 29.10 10.29 -7.79
CA MET A 1 30.21 10.75 -6.93
C MET A 1 29.73 12.01 -6.21
N THR A 2 29.51 11.93 -4.90
CA THR A 2 28.98 13.02 -4.07
C THR A 2 29.92 14.23 -4.07
N SER A 3 29.39 15.46 -3.98
CA SER A 3 30.16 16.72 -4.07
C SER A 3 31.33 16.80 -3.09
N VAL A 4 31.22 16.11 -1.95
CA VAL A 4 32.26 15.95 -0.94
C VAL A 4 33.50 15.25 -1.49
N GLY A 5 33.34 14.20 -2.31
CA GLY A 5 34.46 13.47 -2.92
C GLY A 5 35.25 14.33 -3.92
N ARG A 6 34.59 15.27 -4.60
CA ARG A 6 35.24 16.22 -5.51
C ARG A 6 36.02 17.29 -4.73
N ALA A 7 35.49 17.75 -3.60
CA ALA A 7 36.19 18.70 -2.72
C ALA A 7 37.45 18.10 -2.06
N TYR A 8 37.44 16.81 -1.71
CA TYR A 8 38.61 16.12 -1.18
C TYR A 8 39.72 15.90 -2.23
N PHE A 9 39.34 15.52 -3.45
CA PHE A 9 40.29 15.39 -4.54
C PHE A 9 40.95 16.73 -4.88
N GLN A 10 40.15 17.80 -4.91
CA GLN A 10 40.66 19.16 -5.13
C GLN A 10 41.62 19.60 -4.00
N ARG A 11 41.30 19.32 -2.73
CA ARG A 11 42.17 19.65 -1.59
C ARG A 11 43.49 18.87 -1.58
N MET A 12 43.49 17.61 -2.07
CA MET A 12 44.73 16.83 -2.24
C MET A 12 45.61 17.39 -3.36
N THR A 13 45.02 17.82 -4.48
CA THR A 13 45.79 18.46 -5.56
C THR A 13 46.34 19.82 -5.14
N ASP A 14 45.63 20.55 -4.28
CA ASP A 14 46.10 21.83 -3.73
C ASP A 14 47.28 21.61 -2.74
N THR A 15 47.29 20.51 -1.97
CA THR A 15 48.39 20.18 -1.05
C THR A 15 49.66 19.72 -1.78
N GLU A 16 49.53 19.03 -2.92
CA GLU A 16 50.65 18.68 -3.82
C GLU A 16 51.22 19.93 -4.53
N GLN A 17 50.38 20.91 -4.87
CA GLN A 17 50.84 22.20 -5.42
C GLN A 17 51.53 23.07 -4.36
N GLU A 18 51.09 23.06 -3.09
CA GLU A 18 51.71 23.82 -2.01
C GLU A 18 53.07 23.27 -1.56
N THR A 19 53.32 21.95 -1.68
CA THR A 19 54.67 21.41 -1.47
C THR A 19 55.68 21.95 -2.48
N ASN A 20 55.22 22.33 -3.68
CA ASN A 20 56.03 23.07 -4.65
C ASN A 20 56.16 24.57 -4.30
N HIS A 21 55.23 25.12 -3.52
CA HIS A 21 55.20 26.51 -3.07
C HIS A 21 55.96 26.77 -1.74
N ALA A 22 56.44 25.73 -1.06
CA ALA A 22 57.41 25.86 0.03
C ALA A 22 58.75 26.49 -0.42
N ALA A 23 59.01 26.54 -1.72
CA ALA A 23 60.04 27.39 -2.32
C ALA A 23 59.71 28.91 -2.27
N GLY A 24 58.53 29.28 -1.77
CA GLY A 24 57.93 30.61 -1.91
C GLY A 24 57.69 31.40 -0.60
N LEU A 25 58.43 31.11 0.48
CA LEU A 25 58.54 32.04 1.61
C LEU A 25 59.52 33.18 1.24
N HIS A 26 59.14 34.02 0.27
CA HIS A 26 59.92 35.19 -0.16
C HIS A 26 59.05 36.44 -0.13
N ALA A 27 58.83 36.96 1.08
CA ALA A 27 58.37 38.32 1.27
C ALA A 27 59.50 39.14 1.92
N GLY A 28 60.13 40.01 1.12
CA GLY A 28 60.88 41.16 1.60
C GLY A 28 62.39 41.20 1.30
N GLY A 29 62.76 41.96 0.28
CA GLY A 29 63.99 42.78 0.30
C GLY A 29 65.29 42.19 -0.25
N SER A 30 65.82 42.88 -1.25
CA SER A 30 67.19 42.86 -1.82
C SER A 30 67.61 41.69 -2.73
N ILE A 31 67.78 42.09 -3.99
CA ILE A 31 68.56 41.45 -5.06
C ILE A 31 70.00 41.29 -4.57
N GLY A 32 70.37 40.09 -4.15
CA GLY A 32 71.73 39.74 -3.77
C GLY A 32 71.85 38.24 -3.61
N LEU A 33 72.41 37.57 -4.62
CA LEU A 33 72.97 36.20 -4.61
C LEU A 33 72.38 35.27 -3.52
N ARG A 34 71.22 34.66 -3.77
CA ARG A 34 70.81 33.49 -2.99
C ARG A 34 71.74 32.35 -3.35
N THR A 35 72.59 31.95 -2.42
CA THR A 35 73.25 30.64 -2.47
C THR A 35 72.20 29.56 -2.26
N ASP A 36 72.33 28.38 -2.90
CA ASP A 36 71.48 27.17 -2.70
C ASP A 36 71.53 26.58 -1.26
N LYS A 37 71.93 27.39 -0.27
CA LYS A 37 72.13 27.01 1.12
C LYS A 37 71.15 27.79 1.98
N PHE A 38 70.29 27.06 2.69
CA PHE A 38 69.33 27.62 3.64
C PHE A 38 70.01 27.98 4.95
N THR A 39 69.57 29.06 5.57
CA THR A 39 70.00 29.38 6.94
C THR A 39 69.33 28.43 7.93
N PRO A 40 69.97 28.12 9.07
CA PRO A 40 69.34 27.33 10.12
C PRO A 40 67.98 27.90 10.57
N LYS A 41 67.80 29.21 10.52
CA LYS A 41 66.54 29.89 10.88
C LYS A 41 65.40 29.55 9.89
N GLU A 42 65.65 29.68 8.58
CA GLU A 42 64.67 29.33 7.54
C GLU A 42 64.29 27.84 7.59
N TRP A 43 65.25 26.95 7.89
CA TRP A 43 64.99 25.54 8.11
C TRP A 43 64.05 25.31 9.30
N HIS A 44 64.31 25.95 10.45
CA HIS A 44 63.44 25.84 11.63
C HIS A 44 62.02 26.37 11.36
N GLU A 45 61.89 27.53 10.71
CA GLU A 45 60.60 28.12 10.37
C GLU A 45 59.79 27.22 9.42
N TYR A 46 60.45 26.61 8.42
CA TYR A 46 59.81 25.65 7.54
C TYR A 46 59.31 24.42 8.29
N HIS A 47 60.14 23.79 9.13
CA HIS A 47 59.73 22.61 9.90
C HIS A 47 58.62 22.91 10.90
N GLU A 48 58.62 24.09 11.52
CA GLU A 48 57.55 24.52 12.42
C GLU A 48 56.23 24.73 11.66
N CYS A 49 56.28 25.36 10.49
CA CYS A 49 55.14 25.50 9.60
C CYS A 49 54.58 24.13 9.19
N GLN A 50 55.46 23.19 8.79
CA GLN A 50 55.04 21.83 8.41
C GLN A 50 54.45 21.04 9.59
N LYS A 51 54.99 21.21 10.79
CA LYS A 51 54.42 20.61 12.01
C LYS A 51 53.01 21.14 12.26
N ASN A 52 52.80 22.45 12.13
CA ASN A 52 51.47 23.04 12.29
C ASN A 52 50.49 22.58 11.20
N ARG A 53 50.93 22.54 9.94
CA ARG A 53 50.12 22.06 8.81
C ARG A 53 49.66 20.61 9.02
N THR A 54 50.60 19.71 9.32
CA THR A 54 50.27 18.30 9.59
C THR A 54 49.37 18.12 10.81
N SER A 55 49.53 18.95 11.86
CA SER A 55 48.62 18.95 13.01
C SER A 55 47.19 19.35 12.62
N CYS A 56 47.03 20.41 11.81
CA CYS A 56 45.72 20.84 11.29
C CYS A 56 45.07 19.77 10.39
N GLU A 57 45.85 19.16 9.49
CA GLU A 57 45.38 18.07 8.62
C GLU A 57 44.91 16.85 9.43
N ARG A 58 45.67 16.47 10.47
CA ARG A 58 45.28 15.40 11.39
C ARG A 58 43.97 15.70 12.10
N ALA A 59 43.80 16.92 12.61
CA ALA A 59 42.57 17.35 13.26
C ALA A 59 41.38 17.30 12.28
N SER A 60 41.56 17.78 11.05
CA SER A 60 40.53 17.73 10.00
C SER A 60 40.17 16.29 9.61
N SER A 61 41.17 15.39 9.50
CA SER A 61 40.94 13.97 9.22
C SER A 61 40.15 13.29 10.33
N GLU A 62 40.44 13.59 11.60
CA GLU A 62 39.72 13.00 12.72
C GLU A 62 38.27 13.50 12.78
N HIS A 63 38.05 14.79 12.56
CA HIS A 63 36.70 15.36 12.45
C HIS A 63 35.91 14.68 11.33
N LEU A 64 36.50 14.51 10.14
CA LEU A 64 35.83 13.82 9.03
C LEU A 64 35.46 12.38 9.38
N LYS A 65 36.36 11.65 10.06
CA LYS A 65 36.07 10.28 10.51
C LYS A 65 34.91 10.25 11.50
N GLN A 66 34.86 11.21 12.41
CA GLN A 66 33.76 11.33 13.36
C GLN A 66 32.43 11.62 12.64
N ASP A 67 32.41 12.59 11.73
CA ASP A 67 31.23 12.93 10.93
C ASP A 67 30.77 11.74 10.09
N SER A 68 31.71 11.02 9.46
CA SER A 68 31.42 9.83 8.68
C SER A 68 30.78 8.74 9.54
N LYS A 69 31.33 8.47 10.73
CA LYS A 69 30.75 7.51 11.69
C LYS A 69 29.35 7.93 12.14
N GLN A 70 29.13 9.22 12.39
CA GLN A 70 27.81 9.73 12.78
C GLN A 70 26.81 9.58 11.65
N LEU A 71 27.20 9.90 10.42
CA LEU A 71 26.34 9.77 9.23
C LEU A 71 25.96 8.31 8.99
N ILE A 72 26.91 7.38 9.09
CA ILE A 72 26.65 5.94 8.97
C ILE A 72 25.62 5.50 10.01
N ARG A 73 25.84 5.82 11.29
CA ARG A 73 24.89 5.47 12.37
C ARG A 73 23.50 6.05 12.14
N SER A 74 23.42 7.31 11.69
CA SER A 74 22.15 7.96 11.38
C SER A 74 21.42 7.28 10.20
N ALA A 75 22.16 6.90 9.16
CA ALA A 75 21.62 6.20 8.00
C ALA A 75 21.14 4.79 8.35
N GLU A 76 21.90 4.05 9.15
CA GLU A 76 21.54 2.73 9.68
C GLU A 76 20.28 2.81 10.54
N ALA A 77 20.21 3.75 11.47
CA ALA A 77 19.04 3.94 12.33
C ALA A 77 17.78 4.30 11.53
N SER A 78 17.91 5.21 10.55
CA SER A 78 16.80 5.59 9.67
C SER A 78 16.31 4.41 8.83
N THR A 79 17.25 3.63 8.28
CA THR A 79 16.95 2.45 7.46
C THR A 79 16.27 1.36 8.31
N ALA A 80 16.80 1.06 9.50
CA ALA A 80 16.22 0.09 10.40
C ALA A 80 14.78 0.46 10.79
N LYS A 81 14.54 1.74 11.11
CA LYS A 81 13.19 2.24 11.40
C LYS A 81 12.26 2.08 10.20
N CYS A 82 12.69 2.52 9.02
CA CYS A 82 11.90 2.43 7.79
C CYS A 82 11.54 0.97 7.44
N GLN A 83 12.49 0.04 7.60
CA GLN A 83 12.26 -1.39 7.35
C GLN A 83 11.29 -1.99 8.36
N LEU A 84 11.41 -1.63 9.65
CA LEU A 84 10.48 -2.09 10.68
C LEU A 84 9.06 -1.59 10.40
N ASP A 85 8.90 -0.30 10.12
CA ASP A 85 7.61 0.32 9.82
C ASP A 85 6.98 -0.28 8.56
N SER A 86 7.78 -0.50 7.51
CA SER A 86 7.32 -1.11 6.26
C SER A 86 6.90 -2.56 6.48
N THR A 87 7.68 -3.34 7.22
CA THR A 87 7.36 -4.73 7.56
C THR A 87 6.07 -4.81 8.38
N LYS A 88 5.88 -3.91 9.35
CA LYS A 88 4.64 -3.82 10.14
C LYS A 88 3.43 -3.54 9.25
N ARG A 89 3.50 -2.52 8.41
CA ARG A 89 2.42 -2.16 7.48
C ARG A 89 2.08 -3.27 6.50
N LEU A 90 3.09 -3.99 6.01
CA LEU A 90 2.86 -5.15 5.13
C LEU A 90 2.14 -6.28 5.86
N LYS A 91 2.48 -6.55 7.13
CA LYS A 91 1.76 -7.54 7.95
C LYS A 91 0.32 -7.16 8.21
N GLU A 92 0.05 -5.90 8.57
CA GLU A 92 -1.29 -5.37 8.77
C GLU A 92 -2.11 -5.51 7.47
N ARG A 93 -1.57 -5.05 6.34
CA ARG A 93 -2.24 -5.17 5.04
C ARG A 93 -2.49 -6.62 4.61
N LEU A 94 -1.56 -7.53 4.88
CA LEU A 94 -1.74 -8.96 4.62
C LEU A 94 -2.91 -9.52 5.45
N HIS A 95 -2.98 -9.15 6.73
CA HIS A 95 -4.07 -9.55 7.60
C HIS A 95 -5.41 -9.03 7.07
N ASP A 96 -5.50 -7.75 6.72
CA ASP A 96 -6.72 -7.14 6.18
C ASP A 96 -7.18 -7.84 4.89
N ILE A 97 -6.25 -8.08 3.95
CA ILE A 97 -6.56 -8.76 2.69
C ILE A 97 -7.09 -10.18 2.96
N PHE A 98 -6.46 -10.91 3.87
CA PHE A 98 -6.87 -12.27 4.19
C PHE A 98 -8.24 -12.30 4.89
N PHE A 99 -8.46 -11.38 5.84
CA PHE A 99 -9.74 -11.21 6.50
C PHE A 99 -10.86 -10.94 5.49
N TRP A 100 -10.68 -9.94 4.62
CA TRP A 100 -11.71 -9.59 3.63
C TRP A 100 -11.92 -10.69 2.59
N LYS A 101 -10.87 -11.42 2.21
CA LYS A 101 -11.02 -12.59 1.36
C LYS A 101 -11.93 -13.63 2.01
N LEU A 102 -11.70 -13.97 3.28
CA LEU A 102 -12.51 -14.96 3.98
C LEU A 102 -13.96 -14.49 4.16
N GLU A 103 -14.18 -13.21 4.46
CA GLU A 103 -15.53 -12.68 4.61
C GLU A 103 -16.29 -12.67 3.28
N LEU A 104 -15.63 -12.30 2.17
CA LEU A 104 -16.23 -12.38 0.84
C LEU A 104 -16.54 -13.81 0.43
N GLU A 105 -15.63 -14.76 0.69
CA GLU A 105 -15.87 -16.18 0.42
C GLU A 105 -17.05 -16.73 1.23
N LYS A 106 -17.23 -16.26 2.46
CA LYS A 106 -18.40 -16.59 3.29
C LYS A 106 -19.67 -15.99 2.73
N GLU A 107 -19.68 -14.69 2.44
CA GLU A 107 -20.85 -13.99 1.89
C GLU A 107 -21.33 -14.63 0.58
N ILE A 108 -20.40 -15.04 -0.29
CA ILE A 108 -20.71 -15.77 -1.53
C ILE A 108 -21.43 -17.08 -1.22
N ARG A 109 -20.95 -17.87 -0.26
CA ARG A 109 -21.58 -19.14 0.13
C ARG A 109 -22.98 -18.93 0.70
N ASP A 110 -23.12 -17.93 1.56
CA ASP A 110 -24.38 -17.62 2.24
C ASP A 110 -25.42 -17.16 1.22
N THR A 111 -25.05 -16.20 0.35
CA THR A 111 -25.92 -15.71 -0.75
C THR A 111 -26.29 -16.82 -1.73
N THR A 112 -25.35 -17.71 -2.08
CA THR A 112 -25.62 -18.84 -2.98
C THR A 112 -26.61 -19.81 -2.36
N THR A 113 -26.45 -20.09 -1.06
CA THR A 113 -27.35 -20.98 -0.30
C THR A 113 -28.75 -20.38 -0.25
N GLU A 114 -28.87 -19.11 0.13
CA GLU A 114 -30.15 -18.40 0.17
C GLU A 114 -30.83 -18.37 -1.21
N THR A 115 -30.07 -18.08 -2.27
CA THR A 115 -30.59 -18.10 -3.65
C THR A 115 -31.14 -19.48 -4.02
N SER A 116 -30.43 -20.56 -3.66
CA SER A 116 -30.89 -21.93 -3.89
C SER A 116 -32.20 -22.22 -3.15
N THR A 117 -32.30 -21.80 -1.88
CA THR A 117 -33.53 -21.93 -1.09
C THR A 117 -34.68 -21.15 -1.73
N LEU A 118 -34.46 -19.91 -2.15
CA LEU A 118 -35.49 -19.10 -2.81
C LEU A 118 -35.96 -19.70 -4.14
N ILE A 119 -35.05 -20.31 -4.92
CA ILE A 119 -35.41 -21.02 -6.15
C ILE A 119 -36.30 -22.23 -5.83
N GLN A 120 -35.98 -22.98 -4.78
CA GLN A 120 -36.79 -24.13 -4.36
C GLN A 120 -38.18 -23.69 -3.90
N GLU A 121 -38.27 -22.63 -3.10
CA GLU A 121 -39.54 -22.08 -2.63
C GLU A 121 -40.37 -21.52 -3.77
N LYS A 122 -39.75 -20.82 -4.73
CA LYS A 122 -40.43 -20.36 -5.95
C LYS A 122 -41.06 -21.53 -6.71
N ARG A 123 -40.28 -22.60 -6.96
CA ARG A 123 -40.79 -23.80 -7.65
C ARG A 123 -41.94 -24.45 -6.89
N ARG A 124 -41.84 -24.53 -5.55
CA ARG A 124 -42.91 -25.06 -4.70
C ARG A 124 -44.20 -24.25 -4.86
N LEU A 125 -44.11 -22.92 -4.86
CA LEU A 125 -45.26 -22.04 -5.03
C LEU A 125 -45.84 -22.09 -6.45
N GLU A 126 -45.00 -22.17 -7.48
CA GLU A 126 -45.44 -22.34 -8.88
C GLU A 126 -46.20 -23.66 -9.06
N ASN A 127 -45.70 -24.75 -8.47
CA ASN A 127 -46.39 -26.05 -8.49
C ASN A 127 -47.71 -26.00 -7.73
N ALA A 128 -47.74 -25.43 -6.51
CA ALA A 128 -48.97 -25.29 -5.74
C ALA A 128 -50.00 -24.44 -6.49
N LEU A 129 -49.57 -23.38 -7.17
CA LEU A 129 -50.46 -22.57 -8.01
C LEU A 129 -51.01 -23.38 -9.19
N ALA A 130 -50.17 -24.15 -9.89
CA ALA A 130 -50.59 -25.00 -10.99
C ALA A 130 -51.58 -26.09 -10.54
N GLU A 131 -51.36 -26.69 -9.37
CA GLU A 131 -52.26 -27.69 -8.76
C GLU A 131 -53.66 -27.12 -8.48
N THR A 132 -53.78 -25.83 -8.18
CA THR A 132 -55.09 -25.17 -7.99
C THR A 132 -55.85 -24.86 -9.28
N GLU A 133 -55.18 -24.91 -10.44
CA GLU A 133 -55.78 -24.52 -11.72
C GLU A 133 -56.86 -25.50 -12.18
N TYR A 134 -56.57 -26.80 -12.10
CA TYR A 134 -57.51 -27.85 -12.54
C TYR A 134 -58.78 -27.91 -11.68
N PRO A 135 -58.71 -27.91 -10.33
CA PRO A 135 -59.89 -27.79 -9.47
C PRO A 135 -60.75 -26.55 -9.79
N LEU A 136 -60.12 -25.40 -10.11
CA LEU A 136 -60.88 -24.21 -10.50
C LEU A 136 -61.59 -24.39 -11.84
N GLN A 137 -60.97 -25.07 -12.82
CA GLN A 137 -61.63 -25.38 -14.08
C GLN A 137 -62.89 -26.24 -13.84
N ILE A 138 -62.79 -27.26 -12.98
CA ILE A 138 -63.94 -28.09 -12.57
C ILE A 138 -65.03 -27.23 -11.93
N VAL A 139 -64.68 -26.30 -11.03
CA VAL A 139 -65.65 -25.38 -10.40
C VAL A 139 -66.37 -24.54 -11.46
N LYS A 140 -65.65 -24.00 -12.44
CA LYS A 140 -66.21 -23.20 -13.54
C LYS A 140 -67.14 -24.03 -14.43
N GLU A 141 -66.74 -25.24 -14.79
CA GLU A 141 -67.57 -26.14 -15.61
C GLU A 141 -68.85 -26.54 -14.88
N ASN A 142 -68.77 -26.86 -13.58
CA ASN A 142 -69.94 -27.16 -12.75
C ASN A 142 -70.92 -25.99 -12.68
N LEU A 143 -70.42 -24.76 -12.50
CA LEU A 143 -71.26 -23.56 -12.51
C LEU A 143 -71.91 -23.35 -13.89
N ASN A 144 -71.17 -23.56 -14.98
CA ASN A 144 -71.73 -23.44 -16.33
C ASN A 144 -72.86 -24.46 -16.57
N SER A 145 -72.64 -25.75 -16.27
CA SER A 145 -73.66 -26.79 -16.43
C SER A 145 -74.89 -26.56 -15.53
N ARG A 146 -74.71 -25.95 -14.35
CA ARG A 146 -75.81 -25.54 -13.48
C ARG A 146 -76.61 -24.40 -14.09
N GLY A 147 -75.95 -23.37 -14.62
CA GLY A 147 -76.58 -22.22 -15.28
C GLY A 147 -77.33 -22.56 -16.58
N GLU A 148 -77.06 -23.71 -17.19
CA GLU A 148 -77.78 -24.19 -18.38
C GLU A 148 -79.12 -24.89 -18.06
N ARG A 149 -79.40 -25.20 -16.78
CA ARG A 149 -80.67 -25.80 -16.35
C ARG A 149 -81.85 -24.85 -16.60
N ARG A 150 -83.04 -25.41 -16.85
CA ARG A 150 -84.24 -24.62 -17.21
C ARG A 150 -85.45 -25.03 -16.40
N GLY A 151 -86.39 -24.10 -16.24
CA GLY A 151 -87.67 -24.36 -15.59
C GLY A 151 -87.50 -24.70 -14.11
N ILE A 152 -88.22 -25.73 -13.66
CA ILE A 152 -88.23 -26.16 -12.24
C ILE A 152 -86.87 -26.70 -11.76
N ASP A 153 -86.00 -27.12 -12.68
CA ASP A 153 -84.67 -27.66 -12.37
C ASP A 153 -83.61 -26.56 -12.16
N ASN A 154 -83.93 -25.29 -12.46
CA ASN A 154 -83.07 -24.15 -12.17
C ASN A 154 -83.24 -23.70 -10.72
N VAL A 155 -82.58 -24.41 -9.81
CA VAL A 155 -82.67 -24.20 -8.36
C VAL A 155 -81.35 -23.67 -7.82
N GLU A 156 -81.41 -22.52 -7.14
CA GLU A 156 -80.29 -22.00 -6.36
C GLU A 156 -80.06 -22.89 -5.14
N ASP A 157 -78.93 -23.59 -5.11
CA ASP A 157 -78.57 -24.48 -4.00
C ASP A 157 -77.32 -24.02 -3.24
N ARG A 158 -77.10 -24.64 -2.07
CA ARG A 158 -75.96 -24.31 -1.20
C ARG A 158 -74.62 -24.61 -1.86
N VAL A 159 -74.57 -25.56 -2.81
CA VAL A 159 -73.34 -25.94 -3.51
C VAL A 159 -72.98 -24.87 -4.52
N GLU A 160 -73.95 -24.34 -5.28
CA GLU A 160 -73.75 -23.23 -6.21
C GLU A 160 -73.21 -21.98 -5.49
N ALA A 161 -73.80 -21.59 -4.36
CA ALA A 161 -73.30 -20.47 -3.56
C ALA A 161 -71.84 -20.67 -3.10
N ALA A 162 -71.48 -21.90 -2.70
CA ALA A 162 -70.11 -22.23 -2.30
C ALA A 162 -69.13 -22.20 -3.49
N LEU A 163 -69.53 -22.71 -4.67
CA LEU A 163 -68.73 -22.70 -5.89
C LEU A 163 -68.46 -21.26 -6.38
N ILE A 164 -69.45 -20.37 -6.29
CA ILE A 164 -69.30 -18.94 -6.61
C ILE A 164 -68.23 -18.32 -5.69
N LEU A 165 -68.30 -18.55 -4.38
CA LEU A 165 -67.32 -18.02 -3.42
C LEU A 165 -65.89 -18.47 -3.70
N VAL A 166 -65.69 -19.75 -4.02
CA VAL A 166 -64.38 -20.30 -4.42
C VAL A 166 -63.89 -19.66 -5.71
N SER A 167 -64.78 -19.46 -6.70
CA SER A 167 -64.41 -18.85 -7.99
C SER A 167 -63.98 -17.38 -7.88
N LEU A 168 -64.54 -16.64 -6.91
CA LEU A 168 -64.26 -15.21 -6.69
C LEU A 168 -62.98 -14.96 -5.88
N SER A 169 -62.50 -15.96 -5.13
CA SER A 169 -61.35 -15.82 -4.23
C SER A 169 -59.98 -15.81 -4.94
N ARG A 170 -59.92 -15.95 -6.28
CA ARG A 170 -58.69 -15.93 -7.10
C ARG A 170 -58.40 -14.56 -7.75
N LYS A 171 -58.95 -13.45 -7.25
CA LYS A 171 -58.67 -12.09 -7.76
C LYS A 171 -57.45 -11.45 -7.12
#